data_AF-A0A359KFY1-F1
#
_entry.id   AF-A0A359KFY1-F1
#
_cell.length_a   1.000
_cell.length_b   1.000
_cell.length_c   1.000
_cell.angle_alpha   90.00
_cell.angle_beta   90.00
_cell.angle_gamma   90.00
#
_symmetry.space_group_name_H-M   'P 1'
#
loop_
_entity.id
_entity.type
_entity.pdbx_description
1 polymer ?
#
loop_
_entity_poly.entity_id
_entity_poly.type
_entity_poly.pdbx_seq_one_letter_code
_entity_poly.pdbx_strand_id
1 'polypeptide(L)'
;MADLSVAQRAALAQLIERCPDRVLTQLSGLAGTMAGDRAADLRDMIEVEALDRRRRNIAFGPLLPLFQPRADGLPGLGFPPAVLGRLWRSATRNEPELLPQLDRADDLSRMIADRLCLSAAFALRDRAGEIWPEDASGQAQELAACLDLAATARRALPHLPDWIGRSGPETAAELKLALRQAAGIAPEGASRLLEVIFAHLEDARLILRVAALAAPGGRELSAETALGESELGLFVDRILLALARRAAEAAAFDPAGGEADLDAFKADLDWCAETLAEIDMALPLKADSAWGKAVRQARLKVALSLSERFSAAERAVDAVLPVERTALVGRMTRPTP
;
A
#
# COMPACT_ATOMS: atom_id res chain seq x y z
N MET A 1 -3.85 -38.68 -33.61
CA MET A 1 -4.05 -38.12 -32.25
C MET A 1 -3.94 -36.62 -32.40
N ALA A 2 -4.91 -35.86 -31.87
CA ALA A 2 -5.15 -34.49 -32.30
C ALA A 2 -4.79 -33.48 -31.22
N ASP A 3 -3.58 -32.94 -31.33
CA ASP A 3 -3.10 -31.76 -30.61
C ASP A 3 -4.06 -30.58 -30.78
N LEU A 4 -3.95 -29.58 -29.91
CA LEU A 4 -4.67 -28.33 -30.09
C LEU A 4 -4.24 -27.66 -31.40
N SER A 5 -5.22 -27.26 -32.22
CA SER A 5 -4.97 -26.46 -33.42
C SER A 5 -4.37 -25.10 -33.05
N VAL A 6 -3.68 -24.45 -34.00
CA VAL A 6 -3.07 -23.12 -33.81
C VAL A 6 -4.11 -22.08 -33.32
N ALA A 7 -5.32 -22.10 -33.89
CA ALA A 7 -6.41 -21.21 -33.48
C ALA A 7 -6.88 -21.49 -32.04
N GLN A 8 -6.97 -22.76 -31.65
CA GLN A 8 -7.33 -23.15 -30.28
C GLN A 8 -6.24 -22.76 -29.28
N ARG A 9 -4.97 -22.95 -29.61
CA ARG A 9 -3.84 -22.49 -28.78
C ARG A 9 -3.85 -20.97 -28.62
N ALA A 10 -4.07 -20.22 -29.70
CA ALA A 10 -4.15 -18.76 -29.63
C ALA A 10 -5.32 -18.27 -28.76
N ALA A 11 -6.50 -18.88 -28.90
CA ALA A 11 -7.68 -18.54 -28.09
C ALA A 11 -7.47 -18.88 -26.61
N LEU A 12 -6.91 -20.06 -26.30
CA LEU A 12 -6.61 -20.46 -24.93
C LEU A 12 -5.53 -19.58 -24.30
N ALA A 13 -4.49 -19.18 -25.05
CA ALA A 13 -3.46 -18.27 -24.56
C ALA A 13 -4.06 -16.92 -24.15
N GLN A 14 -4.97 -16.36 -24.97
CA GLN A 14 -5.65 -15.10 -24.63
C GLN A 14 -6.54 -15.21 -23.39
N LEU A 15 -7.18 -16.37 -23.18
CA LEU A 15 -7.97 -16.61 -21.97
C LEU A 15 -7.08 -16.74 -20.74
N ILE A 16 -6.02 -17.54 -20.84
CA ILE A 16 -5.02 -17.76 -19.77
C ILE A 16 -4.37 -16.42 -19.35
N GLU A 17 -3.95 -15.59 -20.30
CA GLU A 17 -3.37 -14.26 -20.04
C GLU A 17 -4.32 -13.37 -19.21
N ARG A 18 -5.63 -13.46 -19.44
CA ARG A 18 -6.64 -12.64 -18.74
C ARG A 18 -7.09 -13.21 -17.41
N CYS A 19 -6.75 -14.46 -17.09
CA CYS A 19 -7.12 -15.08 -15.83
C CYS A 19 -6.33 -14.45 -14.66
N PRO A 20 -6.99 -14.12 -13.53
CA PRO A 20 -6.28 -13.78 -12.29
C PRO A 20 -5.41 -14.94 -11.78
N ASP A 21 -4.34 -14.64 -11.04
CA ASP A 21 -3.40 -15.65 -10.54
C ASP A 21 -4.08 -16.77 -9.74
N ARG A 22 -5.06 -16.43 -8.89
CA ARG A 22 -5.85 -17.44 -8.15
C ARG A 22 -6.56 -18.43 -9.06
N VAL A 23 -7.14 -17.94 -10.17
CA VAL A 23 -7.83 -18.77 -11.15
C VAL A 23 -6.82 -19.61 -11.93
N LEU A 24 -5.67 -19.03 -12.29
CA LEU A 24 -4.60 -19.75 -12.97
C LEU A 24 -4.09 -20.94 -12.13
N THR A 25 -3.91 -20.76 -10.82
CA THR A 25 -3.55 -21.84 -9.88
C THR A 25 -4.61 -22.93 -9.83
N GLN A 26 -5.90 -22.56 -9.81
CA GLN A 26 -7.00 -23.53 -9.84
C GLN A 26 -7.04 -24.30 -11.17
N LEU A 27 -6.85 -23.61 -12.30
CA LEU A 27 -6.78 -24.21 -13.63
C LEU A 27 -5.61 -25.18 -13.77
N SER A 28 -4.44 -24.83 -13.21
CA SER A 28 -3.28 -25.73 -13.14
C SER A 28 -3.61 -27.02 -12.38
N GLY A 29 -4.24 -26.91 -11.20
CA GLY A 29 -4.67 -28.07 -10.42
C GLY A 29 -5.68 -28.95 -11.15
N LEU A 30 -6.68 -28.35 -11.81
CA LEU A 30 -7.67 -29.09 -12.59
C LEU A 30 -7.04 -29.79 -13.80
N ALA A 31 -6.20 -29.09 -14.57
CA ALA A 31 -5.49 -29.66 -15.71
C ALA A 31 -4.55 -30.81 -15.29
N GLY A 32 -4.02 -30.78 -14.06
CA GLY A 32 -3.26 -31.88 -13.45
C GLY A 32 -4.04 -33.19 -13.32
N THR A 33 -5.37 -33.13 -13.17
CA THR A 33 -6.24 -34.31 -13.00
C THR A 33 -6.77 -34.90 -14.31
N MET A 34 -6.59 -34.18 -15.44
CA MET A 34 -7.09 -34.58 -16.75
C MET A 34 -6.08 -35.45 -17.50
N ALA A 35 -6.58 -36.42 -18.27
CA ALA A 35 -5.78 -37.30 -19.13
C ALA A 35 -5.91 -36.92 -20.62
N GLY A 36 -4.84 -37.18 -21.39
CA GLY A 36 -4.80 -37.01 -22.86
C GLY A 36 -3.98 -35.81 -23.35
N ASP A 37 -3.61 -35.84 -24.64
CA ASP A 37 -2.66 -34.91 -25.25
C ASP A 37 -3.09 -33.43 -25.15
N ARG A 38 -4.39 -33.14 -25.33
CA ARG A 38 -4.93 -31.77 -25.19
C ARG A 38 -4.87 -31.23 -23.75
N ALA A 39 -4.96 -32.11 -22.76
CA ALA A 39 -4.79 -31.72 -21.36
C ALA A 39 -3.32 -31.47 -21.04
N ALA A 40 -2.40 -32.24 -21.64
CA ALA A 40 -0.97 -31.96 -21.59
C ALA A 40 -0.64 -30.59 -22.21
N ASP A 41 -1.13 -30.32 -23.43
CA ASP A 41 -0.95 -29.02 -24.09
C ASP A 41 -1.45 -27.84 -23.22
N LEU A 42 -2.61 -27.99 -22.57
CA LEU A 42 -3.16 -26.96 -21.68
C LEU A 42 -2.29 -26.76 -20.44
N ARG A 43 -1.75 -27.84 -19.84
CA ARG A 43 -0.82 -27.74 -18.71
C ARG A 43 0.44 -26.98 -19.09
N ASP A 44 1.04 -27.32 -20.23
CA ASP A 44 2.25 -26.66 -20.72
C ASP A 44 1.99 -25.15 -20.93
N MET A 45 0.84 -24.79 -21.51
CA MET A 45 0.46 -23.38 -21.69
C MET A 45 0.29 -22.64 -20.35
N ILE A 46 -0.31 -23.27 -19.34
CA ILE A 46 -0.48 -22.70 -18.01
C ILE A 46 0.87 -22.55 -17.29
N GLU A 47 1.75 -23.54 -17.40
CA GLU A 47 3.09 -23.51 -16.82
C GLU A 47 3.95 -22.40 -17.43
N VAL A 48 3.90 -22.22 -18.75
CA VAL A 48 4.59 -21.13 -19.44
C VAL A 48 4.10 -19.77 -18.96
N GLU A 49 2.78 -19.56 -18.86
CA GLU A 49 2.21 -18.31 -18.34
C GLU A 49 2.59 -18.08 -16.88
N ALA A 50 2.49 -19.10 -16.03
CA ALA A 50 2.81 -18.99 -14.62
C ALA A 50 4.29 -18.65 -14.40
N LEU A 51 5.18 -19.24 -15.19
CA LEU A 51 6.61 -18.94 -15.18
C LEU A 51 6.88 -17.50 -15.63
N ASP A 52 6.22 -17.05 -16.70
CA ASP A 52 6.37 -15.68 -17.19
C ASP A 52 5.92 -14.65 -16.15
N ARG A 53 4.77 -14.88 -15.50
CA ARG A 53 4.29 -14.03 -14.39
C ARG A 53 5.22 -14.04 -13.19
N ARG A 54 5.79 -15.20 -12.82
CA ARG A 54 6.76 -15.29 -11.74
C ARG A 54 8.00 -14.45 -12.04
N ARG A 55 8.55 -14.55 -13.26
CA ARG A 55 9.72 -13.78 -13.70
C ARG A 55 9.42 -12.28 -13.76
N ARG A 56 8.24 -11.89 -14.26
CA ARG A 56 7.75 -10.51 -14.20
C ARG A 56 7.71 -10.00 -12.76
N ASN A 57 7.18 -10.80 -11.84
CA ASN A 57 7.06 -10.40 -10.44
C ASN A 57 8.44 -10.31 -9.75
N ILE A 58 9.43 -11.11 -10.15
CA ILE A 58 10.82 -10.96 -9.70
C ILE A 58 11.41 -9.64 -10.24
N ALA A 59 11.25 -9.39 -11.55
CA ALA A 59 11.78 -8.20 -12.21
C ALA A 59 11.18 -6.91 -11.65
N PHE A 60 9.85 -6.81 -11.63
CA PHE A 60 9.12 -5.62 -11.20
C PHE A 60 8.78 -5.60 -9.70
N GLY A 61 9.27 -6.55 -8.92
CA GLY A 61 8.99 -6.70 -7.48
C GLY A 61 8.98 -5.39 -6.67
N PRO A 62 10.01 -4.52 -6.81
CA PRO A 62 10.04 -3.25 -6.09
C PRO A 62 8.86 -2.31 -6.41
N LEU A 63 8.25 -2.42 -7.58
CA LEU A 63 7.19 -1.52 -8.05
C LEU A 63 5.80 -2.18 -8.07
N LEU A 64 5.70 -3.49 -7.87
CA LEU A 64 4.41 -4.21 -7.91
C LEU A 64 3.33 -3.57 -7.02
N PRO A 65 3.61 -3.10 -5.79
CA PRO A 65 2.58 -2.49 -4.96
C PRO A 65 1.97 -1.22 -5.55
N LEU A 66 2.68 -0.51 -6.44
CA LEU A 66 2.14 0.67 -7.14
C LEU A 66 1.05 0.30 -8.15
N PHE A 67 0.91 -0.97 -8.53
CA PHE A 67 -0.14 -1.43 -9.45
C PHE A 67 -1.39 -1.93 -8.71
N GLN A 68 -1.49 -1.68 -7.40
CA GLN A 68 -2.60 -2.11 -6.57
C GLN A 68 -3.05 -0.97 -5.65
N PRO A 69 -4.35 -0.88 -5.34
CA PRO A 69 -4.80 0.00 -4.27
C PRO A 69 -4.19 -0.45 -2.94
N ARG A 70 -3.84 0.51 -2.08
CA ARG A 70 -3.33 0.21 -0.74
C ARG A 70 -4.39 -0.49 0.11
N ALA A 71 -3.95 -1.41 0.97
CA ALA A 71 -4.82 -2.15 1.87
C ALA A 71 -5.53 -1.25 2.91
N ASP A 72 -4.85 -0.20 3.36
CA ASP A 72 -5.37 0.78 4.33
C ASP A 72 -6.26 1.88 3.70
N GLY A 73 -6.41 1.88 2.37
CA GLY A 73 -7.23 2.83 1.63
C GLY A 73 -6.69 4.26 1.58
N LEU A 74 -5.46 4.53 2.06
CA LEU A 74 -4.88 5.86 1.94
C LEU A 74 -4.41 6.15 0.50
N PRO A 75 -4.44 7.41 0.06
CA PRO A 75 -3.92 7.78 -1.25
C PRO A 75 -2.39 7.65 -1.30
N GLY A 76 -1.89 7.09 -2.40
CA GLY A 76 -0.47 7.00 -2.73
C GLY A 76 -0.28 6.99 -4.24
N LEU A 77 0.97 7.01 -4.69
CA LEU A 77 1.26 6.82 -6.11
C LEU A 77 0.74 5.45 -6.59
N GLY A 78 0.04 5.44 -7.73
CA GLY A 78 -0.56 4.24 -8.27
C GLY A 78 -0.66 4.24 -9.80
N PHE A 79 -0.64 3.05 -10.40
CA PHE A 79 -0.70 2.82 -11.83
C PHE A 79 -1.74 1.74 -12.18
N PRO A 80 -2.35 1.80 -13.37
CA PRO A 80 -3.36 0.80 -13.77
C PRO A 80 -2.76 -0.62 -13.87
N PRO A 81 -3.37 -1.64 -13.25
CA PRO A 81 -2.87 -3.02 -13.31
C PRO A 81 -2.70 -3.56 -14.74
N ALA A 82 -3.56 -3.10 -15.67
CA ALA A 82 -3.54 -3.50 -17.07
C ALA A 82 -2.23 -3.13 -17.80
N VAL A 83 -1.49 -2.13 -17.31
CA VAL A 83 -0.20 -1.69 -17.89
C VAL A 83 0.90 -2.72 -17.64
N LEU A 84 0.88 -3.42 -16.51
CA LEU A 84 1.96 -4.29 -16.05
C LEU A 84 2.32 -5.39 -17.06
N GLY A 85 1.32 -6.08 -17.63
CA GLY A 85 1.53 -7.14 -18.62
C GLY A 85 2.01 -6.62 -19.98
N ARG A 86 1.59 -5.41 -20.37
CA ARG A 86 2.06 -4.77 -21.62
C ARG A 86 3.49 -4.28 -21.48
N LEU A 87 3.80 -3.69 -20.32
CA LEU A 87 5.15 -3.26 -19.96
C LEU A 87 6.14 -4.42 -19.97
N TRP A 88 5.78 -5.54 -19.33
CA TRP A 88 6.59 -6.76 -19.31
C TRP A 88 6.90 -7.26 -20.72
N ARG A 89 5.87 -7.44 -21.55
CA ARG A 89 6.06 -7.88 -22.95
C ARG A 89 6.93 -6.94 -23.77
N SER A 90 6.84 -5.64 -23.51
CA SER A 90 7.69 -4.66 -24.19
C SER A 90 9.15 -4.75 -23.74
N ALA A 91 9.39 -4.93 -22.44
CA ALA A 91 10.72 -5.03 -21.85
C ALA A 91 11.48 -6.29 -22.27
N THR A 92 10.77 -7.40 -22.47
CA THR A 92 11.36 -8.71 -22.76
C THR A 92 11.46 -9.03 -24.25
N ARG A 93 10.84 -8.21 -25.12
CA ARG A 93 10.76 -8.45 -26.57
C ARG A 93 12.11 -8.72 -27.23
N ASN A 94 13.14 -8.00 -26.81
CA ASN A 94 14.45 -8.00 -27.46
C ASN A 94 15.47 -8.92 -26.80
N GLU A 95 15.21 -9.40 -25.58
CA GLU A 95 16.17 -10.17 -24.77
C GLU A 95 15.50 -11.39 -24.08
N PRO A 96 14.72 -12.22 -24.79
CA PRO A 96 14.02 -13.36 -24.20
C PRO A 96 14.96 -14.40 -23.58
N GLU A 97 16.20 -14.49 -24.08
CA GLU A 97 17.25 -15.40 -23.58
C GLU A 97 17.72 -15.08 -22.16
N LEU A 98 17.45 -13.87 -21.66
CA LEU A 98 17.78 -13.49 -20.28
C LEU A 98 16.75 -13.99 -19.27
N LEU A 99 15.53 -14.31 -19.70
CA LEU A 99 14.43 -14.69 -18.81
C LEU A 99 14.75 -15.88 -17.90
N PRO A 100 15.40 -16.98 -18.38
CA PRO A 100 15.77 -18.09 -17.51
C PRO A 100 16.73 -17.72 -16.38
N GLN A 101 17.51 -16.64 -16.52
CA GLN A 101 18.43 -16.21 -15.48
C GLN A 101 17.70 -15.65 -14.25
N LEU A 102 16.47 -15.15 -14.41
CA LEU A 102 15.66 -14.65 -13.30
C LEU A 102 15.33 -15.76 -12.29
N ASP A 103 15.29 -17.03 -12.74
CA ASP A 103 14.92 -18.18 -11.90
C ASP A 103 16.01 -18.58 -10.89
N ARG A 104 17.25 -18.07 -11.07
CA ARG A 104 18.43 -18.46 -10.29
C ARG A 104 18.49 -17.84 -8.88
N ALA A 105 17.73 -16.78 -8.64
CA ALA A 105 17.69 -16.03 -7.38
C ALA A 105 19.07 -15.59 -6.82
N ASP A 106 20.04 -15.33 -7.70
CA ASP A 106 21.39 -14.87 -7.39
C ASP A 106 21.61 -13.39 -7.78
N ASP A 107 22.85 -12.90 -7.68
CA ASP A 107 23.20 -11.53 -8.10
C ASP A 107 22.95 -11.27 -9.58
N LEU A 108 23.12 -12.29 -10.42
CA LEU A 108 22.85 -12.18 -11.85
C LEU A 108 21.34 -11.98 -12.10
N SER A 109 20.49 -12.71 -11.39
CA SER A 109 19.03 -12.52 -11.41
C SER A 109 18.67 -11.06 -11.05
N ARG A 110 19.27 -10.48 -10.00
CA ARG A 110 19.05 -9.08 -9.62
C ARG A 110 19.48 -8.09 -10.71
N MET A 111 20.67 -8.28 -11.28
CA MET A 111 21.18 -7.43 -12.34
C MET A 111 20.29 -7.45 -13.59
N ILE A 112 19.79 -8.64 -13.96
CA ILE A 112 18.89 -8.81 -15.10
C ILE A 112 17.52 -8.20 -14.81
N ALA A 113 16.99 -8.38 -13.60
CA ALA A 113 15.77 -7.72 -13.18
C ALA A 113 15.85 -6.19 -13.33
N ASP A 114 16.96 -5.59 -12.87
CA ASP A 114 17.16 -4.14 -12.96
C ASP A 114 17.36 -3.67 -14.42
N ARG A 115 18.05 -4.46 -15.25
CA ARG A 115 18.15 -4.20 -16.70
C ARG A 115 16.78 -4.20 -17.37
N LEU A 116 15.92 -5.16 -17.05
CA LEU A 116 14.57 -5.23 -17.60
C LEU A 116 13.69 -4.06 -17.17
N CYS A 117 13.85 -3.55 -15.94
CA CYS A 117 13.22 -2.31 -15.50
C CYS A 117 13.67 -1.09 -16.32
N LEU A 118 14.97 -0.97 -16.62
CA LEU A 118 15.48 0.10 -17.47
C LEU A 118 14.94 -0.02 -18.91
N SER A 119 14.94 -1.23 -19.50
CA SER A 119 14.34 -1.48 -20.81
C SER A 119 12.85 -1.11 -20.85
N ALA A 120 12.12 -1.40 -19.76
CA ALA A 120 10.72 -1.01 -19.60
C ALA A 120 10.56 0.53 -19.55
N ALA A 121 11.43 1.23 -18.83
CA ALA A 121 11.43 2.69 -18.74
C ALA A 121 11.68 3.34 -20.10
N PHE A 122 12.66 2.84 -20.87
CA PHE A 122 12.89 3.30 -22.25
C PHE A 122 11.70 3.04 -23.15
N ALA A 123 11.07 1.87 -23.05
CA ALA A 123 9.90 1.56 -23.85
C ALA A 123 8.71 2.49 -23.55
N LEU A 124 8.51 2.90 -22.30
CA LEU A 124 7.48 3.88 -21.94
C LEU A 124 7.78 5.26 -22.54
N ARG A 125 9.05 5.67 -22.55
CA ARG A 125 9.46 6.97 -23.11
C ARG A 125 9.31 7.01 -24.63
N ASP A 126 9.70 5.94 -25.31
CA ASP A 126 9.73 5.90 -26.78
C ASP A 126 8.39 5.48 -27.39
N ARG A 127 7.65 4.59 -26.71
CA ARG A 127 6.48 3.88 -27.25
C ARG A 127 5.34 3.82 -26.24
N ALA A 128 5.08 4.93 -25.53
CA ALA A 128 4.02 5.05 -24.54
C ALA A 128 2.67 4.51 -25.03
N GLY A 129 2.27 4.84 -26.27
CA GLY A 129 0.98 4.43 -26.85
C GLY A 129 0.82 2.93 -27.12
N GLU A 130 1.91 2.14 -27.18
CA GLU A 130 1.81 0.68 -27.26
C GLU A 130 1.51 0.05 -25.88
N ILE A 131 1.94 0.71 -24.82
CA ILE A 131 1.87 0.21 -23.45
C ILE A 131 0.63 0.76 -22.74
N TRP A 132 0.35 2.05 -22.92
CA TRP A 132 -0.75 2.77 -22.31
C TRP A 132 -1.91 2.92 -23.30
N PRO A 133 -3.14 2.47 -22.98
CA PRO A 133 -4.27 2.53 -23.89
C PRO A 133 -4.88 3.94 -24.08
N GLU A 134 -4.50 4.91 -23.26
CA GLU A 134 -5.07 6.27 -23.19
C GLU A 134 -3.96 7.32 -23.31
N ASP A 135 -4.30 8.58 -23.61
CA ASP A 135 -3.35 9.70 -23.60
C ASP A 135 -2.96 10.06 -22.16
N ALA A 136 -2.06 9.26 -21.61
CA ALA A 136 -1.55 9.37 -20.24
C ALA A 136 -0.05 9.63 -20.23
N SER A 137 0.44 10.46 -21.16
CA SER A 137 1.86 10.78 -21.33
C SER A 137 2.56 11.17 -20.01
N GLY A 138 1.87 11.89 -19.13
CA GLY A 138 2.37 12.22 -17.79
C GLY A 138 2.53 11.01 -16.86
N GLN A 139 1.52 10.13 -16.80
CA GLN A 139 1.56 8.93 -15.94
C GLN A 139 2.55 7.88 -16.46
N ALA A 140 2.69 7.76 -17.79
CA ALA A 140 3.70 6.92 -18.41
C ALA A 140 5.12 7.38 -18.03
N GLN A 141 5.33 8.69 -17.97
CA GLN A 141 6.63 9.28 -17.65
C GLN A 141 6.95 9.16 -16.16
N GLU A 142 5.93 9.29 -15.31
CA GLU A 142 6.04 9.02 -13.88
C GLU A 142 6.40 7.55 -13.61
N LEU A 143 5.74 6.61 -14.29
CA LEU A 143 6.08 5.19 -14.19
C LEU A 143 7.51 4.90 -14.70
N ALA A 144 7.91 5.53 -15.81
CA ALA A 144 9.28 5.40 -16.33
C ALA A 144 10.32 5.90 -15.32
N ALA A 145 10.04 7.02 -14.64
CA ALA A 145 10.91 7.54 -13.59
C ALA A 145 10.97 6.62 -12.36
N CYS A 146 9.87 5.96 -11.98
CA CYS A 146 9.89 4.93 -10.93
C CYS A 146 10.71 3.70 -11.36
N LEU A 147 10.65 3.30 -12.64
CA LEU A 147 11.42 2.18 -13.17
C LEU A 147 12.94 2.43 -13.17
N ASP A 148 13.39 3.66 -13.39
CA ASP A 148 14.81 4.02 -13.25
C ASP A 148 15.32 3.81 -11.82
N LEU A 149 14.43 3.91 -10.83
CA LEU A 149 14.76 3.71 -9.41
C LEU A 149 14.68 2.25 -8.95
N ALA A 150 14.29 1.30 -9.82
CA ALA A 150 14.04 -0.08 -9.42
C ALA A 150 15.25 -0.74 -8.74
N ALA A 151 16.47 -0.48 -9.23
CA ALA A 151 17.70 -1.02 -8.62
C ALA A 151 17.93 -0.45 -7.20
N THR A 152 17.72 0.85 -7.01
CA THR A 152 17.81 1.51 -5.70
C THR A 152 16.74 0.98 -4.76
N ALA A 153 15.50 0.86 -5.23
CA ALA A 153 14.39 0.31 -4.46
C ALA A 153 14.64 -1.15 -4.05
N ARG A 154 15.14 -2.00 -4.96
CA ARG A 154 15.46 -3.41 -4.66
C ARG A 154 16.52 -3.55 -3.57
N ARG A 155 17.48 -2.62 -3.51
CA ARG A 155 18.51 -2.56 -2.46
C ARG A 155 17.99 -1.98 -1.16
N ALA A 156 17.08 -1.02 -1.23
CA ALA A 156 16.50 -0.31 -0.08
C ALA A 156 15.48 -1.18 0.69
N LEU A 157 14.55 -1.82 -0.02
CA LEU A 157 13.40 -2.51 0.56
C LEU A 157 13.75 -3.60 1.59
N PRO A 158 14.84 -4.39 1.47
CA PRO A 158 15.25 -5.32 2.51
C PRO A 158 15.51 -4.69 3.88
N HIS A 159 15.84 -3.39 3.94
CA HIS A 159 16.08 -2.64 5.17
C HIS A 159 14.79 -2.04 5.77
N LEU A 160 13.66 -2.12 5.05
CA LEU A 160 12.39 -1.54 5.50
C LEU A 160 11.93 -2.04 6.89
N PRO A 161 12.04 -3.35 7.22
CA PRO A 161 11.69 -3.83 8.56
C PRO A 161 12.51 -3.18 9.68
N ASP A 162 13.78 -2.87 9.41
CA ASP A 162 14.65 -2.19 10.37
C ASP A 162 14.30 -0.71 10.49
N TRP A 163 13.96 -0.05 9.37
CA TRP A 163 13.56 1.36 9.36
C TRP A 163 12.26 1.65 10.12
N ILE A 164 11.29 0.72 10.09
CA ILE A 164 10.05 0.81 10.85
C ILE A 164 10.15 0.15 12.24
N GLY A 165 11.25 -0.55 12.51
CA GLY A 165 11.49 -1.31 13.73
C GLY A 165 12.37 -0.57 14.72
N ARG A 166 13.59 -1.07 14.93
CA ARG A 166 14.54 -0.52 15.90
C ARG A 166 15.36 0.61 15.26
N SER A 167 15.04 1.84 15.62
CA SER A 167 15.74 3.02 15.14
C SER A 167 17.16 3.14 15.72
N GLY A 168 18.15 3.34 14.85
CA GLY A 168 19.54 3.60 15.22
C GLY A 168 20.28 4.48 14.20
N PRO A 169 21.46 5.03 14.55
CA PRO A 169 22.21 5.92 13.67
C PRO A 169 22.65 5.24 12.35
N GLU A 170 22.90 3.93 12.39
CA GLU A 170 23.24 3.12 11.21
C GLU A 170 22.06 3.03 10.26
N THR A 171 20.87 2.63 10.74
CA THR A 171 19.63 2.59 9.93
C THR A 171 19.28 3.95 9.32
N ALA A 172 19.53 5.05 10.05
CA ALA A 172 19.33 6.41 9.54
C ALA A 172 20.31 6.76 8.41
N ALA A 173 21.57 6.35 8.54
CA ALA A 173 22.57 6.54 7.49
C ALA A 173 22.23 5.74 6.23
N GLU A 174 21.74 4.51 6.38
CA GLU A 174 21.29 3.66 5.27
C GLU A 174 20.12 4.29 4.50
N LEU A 175 19.08 4.75 5.22
CA LEU A 175 17.95 5.44 4.60
C LEU A 175 18.39 6.73 3.88
N LYS A 176 19.22 7.55 4.52
CA LYS A 176 19.75 8.79 3.92
C LYS A 176 20.61 8.52 2.70
N LEU A 177 21.38 7.43 2.69
CA LEU A 177 22.15 7.00 1.53
C LEU A 177 21.23 6.57 0.38
N ALA A 178 20.19 5.78 0.66
CA ALA A 178 19.22 5.35 -0.36
C ALA A 178 18.49 6.55 -0.98
N LEU A 179 18.01 7.49 -0.17
CA LEU A 179 17.36 8.72 -0.64
C LEU A 179 18.31 9.59 -1.48
N ARG A 180 19.57 9.72 -1.06
CA ARG A 180 20.59 10.45 -1.83
C ARG A 180 20.90 9.77 -3.17
N GLN A 181 20.98 8.45 -3.19
CA GLN A 181 21.18 7.68 -4.43
C GLN A 181 20.02 7.88 -5.40
N ALA A 182 18.78 7.83 -4.91
CA ALA A 182 17.60 8.08 -5.74
C ALA A 182 17.56 9.52 -6.27
N ALA A 183 17.85 10.52 -5.43
CA ALA A 183 17.95 11.91 -5.87
C ALA A 183 19.06 12.15 -6.91
N GLY A 184 20.11 11.33 -6.90
CA GLY A 184 21.18 11.38 -7.91
C GLY A 184 20.80 10.78 -9.26
N ILE A 185 19.76 9.95 -9.34
CA ILE A 185 19.31 9.29 -10.58
C ILE A 185 18.37 10.21 -11.37
N ALA A 186 17.41 10.85 -10.69
CA ALA A 186 16.41 11.70 -11.33
C ALA A 186 15.94 12.84 -10.42
N PRO A 187 15.46 13.97 -10.98
CA PRO A 187 14.71 14.97 -10.22
C PRO A 187 13.53 14.31 -9.52
N GLU A 188 13.23 14.68 -8.27
CA GLU A 188 12.22 14.00 -7.42
C GLU A 188 12.48 12.52 -7.15
N GLY A 189 13.69 12.00 -7.41
CA GLY A 189 14.00 10.59 -7.21
C GLY A 189 13.83 10.15 -5.75
N ALA A 190 14.20 10.99 -4.79
CA ALA A 190 13.96 10.72 -3.37
C ALA A 190 12.45 10.62 -3.05
N SER A 191 11.64 11.54 -3.57
CA SER A 191 10.18 11.56 -3.40
C SER A 191 9.55 10.28 -3.97
N ARG A 192 9.94 9.88 -5.19
CA ARG A 192 9.48 8.63 -5.81
C ARG A 192 9.93 7.38 -5.07
N LEU A 193 11.16 7.35 -4.53
CA LEU A 193 11.60 6.23 -3.70
C LEU A 193 10.75 6.13 -2.43
N LEU A 194 10.36 7.25 -1.83
CA LEU A 194 9.46 7.27 -0.68
C LEU A 194 8.05 6.78 -1.03
N GLU A 195 7.51 7.12 -2.20
CA GLU A 195 6.25 6.54 -2.69
C GLU A 195 6.33 5.02 -2.86
N VAL A 196 7.46 4.52 -3.40
CA VAL A 196 7.72 3.08 -3.48
C VAL A 196 7.74 2.46 -2.08
N ILE A 197 8.54 3.00 -1.16
CA ILE A 197 8.61 2.51 0.23
C ILE A 197 7.24 2.53 0.88
N PHE A 198 6.50 3.64 0.73
CA PHE A 198 5.15 3.79 1.25
C PHE A 198 4.26 2.67 0.73
N ALA A 199 4.25 2.39 -0.57
CA ALA A 199 3.46 1.32 -1.18
C ALA A 199 3.77 -0.09 -0.63
N HIS A 200 4.97 -0.34 -0.11
CA HIS A 200 5.33 -1.61 0.55
C HIS A 200 4.90 -1.69 2.02
N LEU A 201 4.47 -0.59 2.64
CA LEU A 201 3.93 -0.60 4.00
C LEU A 201 2.48 -1.09 3.97
N GLU A 202 2.18 -2.16 4.71
CA GLU A 202 0.81 -2.63 4.94
C GLU A 202 -0.03 -1.57 5.67
N ASP A 203 0.62 -0.79 6.55
CA ASP A 203 0.01 0.27 7.32
C ASP A 203 0.74 1.60 7.11
N ALA A 204 0.01 2.58 6.58
CA ALA A 204 0.53 3.90 6.26
C ALA A 204 1.14 4.62 7.47
N ARG A 205 0.68 4.39 8.70
CA ARG A 205 1.23 5.10 9.88
C ARG A 205 2.73 4.82 10.08
N LEU A 206 3.21 3.67 9.61
CA LEU A 206 4.62 3.29 9.74
C LEU A 206 5.56 4.20 8.92
N ILE A 207 5.03 4.96 7.96
CA ILE A 207 5.81 5.99 7.25
C ILE A 207 6.30 7.09 8.20
N LEU A 208 5.61 7.33 9.32
CA LEU A 208 6.02 8.31 10.32
C LEU A 208 7.35 7.91 10.97
N ARG A 209 7.63 6.62 11.12
CA ARG A 209 8.93 6.12 11.60
C ARG A 209 10.04 6.37 10.60
N VAL A 210 9.76 6.13 9.31
CA VAL A 210 10.68 6.43 8.21
C VAL A 210 10.99 7.94 8.17
N ALA A 211 9.97 8.78 8.33
CA ALA A 211 10.11 10.23 8.40
C ALA A 211 10.99 10.66 9.59
N ALA A 212 10.71 10.13 10.79
CA ALA A 212 11.48 10.39 12.00
C ALA A 212 12.95 9.96 11.86
N LEU A 213 13.20 8.82 11.22
CA LEU A 213 14.55 8.28 10.99
C LEU A 213 15.37 9.16 10.02
N ALA A 214 14.72 9.69 8.98
CA ALA A 214 15.35 10.56 8.01
C ALA A 214 15.54 12.00 8.52
N ALA A 215 14.76 12.44 9.52
CA ALA A 215 14.88 13.76 10.09
C ALA A 215 16.32 14.03 10.60
N PRO A 216 16.83 15.27 10.45
CA PRO A 216 18.11 15.63 11.02
C PRO A 216 18.03 15.65 12.54
N GLY A 217 18.92 14.90 13.20
CA GLY A 217 19.16 15.00 14.64
C GLY A 217 20.23 16.04 14.91
N GLY A 218 19.84 17.25 15.29
CA GLY A 218 20.78 18.35 15.54
C GLY A 218 20.17 19.48 16.36
N ARG A 219 21.03 20.39 16.87
CA ARG A 219 20.62 21.55 17.69
C ARG A 219 20.02 22.70 16.89
N GLU A 220 20.23 22.75 15.59
CA GLU A 220 19.98 23.95 14.76
C GLU A 220 18.58 23.99 14.14
N LEU A 221 18.00 22.84 13.78
CA LEU A 221 16.62 22.73 13.26
C LEU A 221 15.87 21.65 14.05
N SER A 222 14.63 21.94 14.47
CA SER A 222 13.76 20.90 15.00
C SER A 222 13.39 19.89 13.91
N ALA A 223 13.30 18.61 14.26
CA ALA A 223 12.91 17.53 13.35
C ALA A 223 11.64 17.86 12.55
N GLU A 224 10.63 18.44 13.21
CA GLU A 224 9.40 18.90 12.58
C GLU A 224 9.62 19.95 11.48
N THR A 225 10.49 20.95 11.71
CA THR A 225 10.77 22.00 10.71
C THR A 225 11.49 21.41 9.51
N ALA A 226 12.48 20.54 9.75
CA ALA A 226 13.22 19.89 8.67
C ALA A 226 12.33 18.95 7.85
N LEU A 227 11.39 18.25 8.50
CA LEU A 227 10.42 17.41 7.82
C LEU A 227 9.45 18.25 6.98
N GLY A 228 8.95 19.36 7.51
CA GLY A 228 8.04 20.26 6.81
C GLY A 228 8.64 20.90 5.55
N GLU A 229 9.96 21.04 5.48
CA GLU A 229 10.68 21.51 4.29
C GLU A 229 11.10 20.39 3.33
N SER A 230 10.78 19.13 3.66
CA SER A 230 11.19 17.95 2.90
C SER A 230 10.00 17.20 2.27
N GLU A 231 10.31 16.36 1.28
CA GLU A 231 9.34 15.43 0.66
C GLU A 231 8.64 14.51 1.67
N LEU A 232 9.28 14.21 2.80
CA LEU A 232 8.68 13.41 3.88
C LEU A 232 7.54 14.13 4.60
N GLY A 233 7.53 15.46 4.61
CA GLY A 233 6.45 16.26 5.18
C GLY A 233 5.11 15.97 4.50
N LEU A 234 5.12 15.70 3.18
CA LEU A 234 3.92 15.36 2.42
C LEU A 234 3.26 14.08 2.94
N PHE A 235 4.04 13.10 3.40
CA PHE A 235 3.50 11.87 3.99
C PHE A 235 2.91 12.13 5.38
N VAL A 236 3.54 12.98 6.19
CA VAL A 236 2.98 13.41 7.48
C VAL A 236 1.64 14.11 7.26
N ASP A 237 1.55 15.03 6.29
CA ASP A 237 0.32 15.71 5.93
C ASP A 237 -0.78 14.74 5.49
N ARG A 238 -0.46 13.73 4.68
CA ARG A 238 -1.42 12.69 4.27
C ARG A 238 -1.98 11.93 5.46
N ILE A 239 -1.14 11.53 6.42
CA ILE A 239 -1.58 10.84 7.64
C ILE A 239 -2.47 11.75 8.49
N LEU A 240 -2.07 13.01 8.70
CA LEU A 240 -2.83 13.96 9.49
C LEU A 240 -4.18 14.30 8.85
N LEU A 241 -4.25 14.39 7.53
CA LEU A 241 -5.49 14.59 6.79
C LEU A 241 -6.43 13.38 6.95
N ALA A 242 -5.91 12.16 6.83
CA ALA A 242 -6.67 10.94 7.04
C ALA A 242 -7.18 10.83 8.48
N LEU A 243 -6.35 11.19 9.47
CA LEU A 243 -6.73 11.27 10.88
C LEU A 243 -7.83 12.31 11.13
N ALA A 244 -7.71 13.50 10.56
CA ALA A 244 -8.72 14.54 10.70
C ALA A 244 -10.07 14.14 10.10
N ARG A 245 -10.04 13.43 8.96
CA ARG A 245 -11.24 12.89 8.30
C ARG A 245 -11.92 11.83 9.16
N ARG A 246 -11.20 10.76 9.55
CA ARG A 246 -11.75 9.67 10.37
C ARG A 246 -12.24 10.16 11.74
N ALA A 247 -11.52 11.09 12.37
CA ALA A 247 -11.96 11.69 13.63
C ALA A 247 -13.24 12.54 13.46
N ALA A 248 -13.45 13.16 12.30
CA ALA A 248 -14.69 13.87 12.00
C ALA A 248 -15.86 12.90 11.72
N GLU A 249 -15.61 11.82 10.98
CA GLU A 249 -16.58 10.75 10.73
C GLU A 249 -17.01 10.08 12.04
N ALA A 250 -16.06 9.76 12.92
CA ALA A 250 -16.36 9.23 14.26
C ALA A 250 -17.17 10.22 15.12
N ALA A 251 -16.93 11.53 14.99
CA ALA A 251 -17.73 12.54 15.71
C ALA A 251 -19.15 12.69 15.13
N ALA A 252 -19.33 12.45 13.83
CA ALA A 252 -20.61 12.55 13.15
C ALA A 252 -21.44 11.25 13.18
N PHE A 253 -20.82 10.11 13.49
CA PHE A 253 -21.46 8.79 13.54
C PHE A 253 -22.71 8.81 14.43
N ASP A 254 -23.87 8.40 13.94
CA ASP A 254 -25.12 8.30 14.72
C ASP A 254 -25.61 6.84 14.80
N PRO A 255 -25.57 6.19 15.98
CA PRO A 255 -25.99 4.80 16.15
C PRO A 255 -27.50 4.60 15.99
N ALA A 256 -28.31 5.66 16.05
CA ALA A 256 -29.75 5.58 15.82
C ALA A 256 -30.12 5.69 14.34
N GLY A 257 -29.16 6.02 13.47
CA GLY A 257 -29.35 6.08 12.02
C GLY A 257 -29.55 4.69 11.41
N GLY A 258 -30.48 4.57 10.47
CA GLY A 258 -30.80 3.29 9.81
C GLY A 258 -29.66 2.66 8.98
N GLU A 259 -28.58 3.41 8.73
CA GLU A 259 -27.37 2.97 8.00
C GLU A 259 -26.11 2.98 8.89
N ALA A 260 -26.27 2.93 10.22
CA ALA A 260 -25.13 2.96 11.15
C ALA A 260 -24.22 1.73 10.99
N ASP A 261 -23.07 1.91 10.35
CA ASP A 261 -22.02 0.89 10.25
C ASP A 261 -21.11 0.93 11.51
N LEU A 262 -21.45 0.09 12.48
CA LEU A 262 -20.73 -0.01 13.75
C LEU A 262 -19.30 -0.57 13.57
N ASP A 263 -19.08 -1.43 12.57
CA ASP A 263 -17.77 -2.04 12.31
C ASP A 263 -16.82 -1.00 11.72
N ALA A 264 -17.30 -0.20 10.76
CA ALA A 264 -16.54 0.93 10.21
C ALA A 264 -16.21 1.98 11.29
N PHE A 265 -17.20 2.34 12.12
CA PHE A 265 -16.99 3.28 13.22
C PHE A 265 -15.91 2.80 14.21
N LYS A 266 -15.97 1.52 14.61
CA LYS A 266 -14.96 0.93 15.48
C LYS A 266 -13.58 0.94 14.82
N ALA A 267 -13.49 0.53 13.55
CA ALA A 267 -12.24 0.50 12.81
C ALA A 267 -11.62 1.91 12.70
N ASP A 268 -12.42 2.95 12.52
CA ASP A 268 -11.93 4.33 12.48
C ASP A 268 -11.42 4.84 13.84
N LEU A 269 -12.10 4.49 14.94
CA LEU A 269 -11.64 4.82 16.29
C LEU A 269 -10.32 4.11 16.62
N ASP A 270 -10.24 2.81 16.33
CA ASP A 270 -9.03 2.01 16.54
C ASP A 270 -7.87 2.60 15.74
N TRP A 271 -8.07 2.90 14.45
CA TRP A 271 -7.07 3.52 13.59
C TRP A 271 -6.65 4.91 14.09
N CYS A 272 -7.59 5.74 14.56
CA CYS A 272 -7.27 7.06 15.12
C CYS A 272 -6.41 6.94 16.38
N ALA A 273 -6.77 6.07 17.32
CA ALA A 273 -6.02 5.86 18.56
C ALA A 273 -4.59 5.37 18.28
N GLU A 274 -4.49 4.40 17.37
CA GLU A 274 -3.24 3.81 16.91
C GLU A 274 -2.34 4.82 16.19
N THR A 275 -2.90 5.66 15.33
CA THR A 275 -2.17 6.72 14.62
C THR A 275 -1.69 7.80 15.58
N LEU A 276 -2.52 8.18 16.56
CA LEU A 276 -2.14 9.16 17.58
C LEU A 276 -0.98 8.66 18.45
N ALA A 277 -1.01 7.38 18.85
CA ALA A 277 0.08 6.75 19.59
C ALA A 277 1.37 6.68 18.77
N GLU A 278 1.25 6.38 17.48
CA GLU A 278 2.40 6.37 16.57
C GLU A 278 3.01 7.76 16.38
N ILE A 279 2.18 8.80 16.25
CA ILE A 279 2.65 10.20 16.19
C ILE A 279 3.40 10.58 17.48
N ASP A 280 2.85 10.25 18.65
CA ASP A 280 3.50 10.55 19.94
C ASP A 280 4.87 9.88 20.07
N MET A 281 5.02 8.69 19.49
CA MET A 281 6.26 7.92 19.53
C MET A 281 7.28 8.42 18.51
N ALA A 282 6.84 8.62 17.26
CA ALA A 282 7.74 8.89 16.14
C ALA A 282 8.06 10.38 15.97
N LEU A 283 7.13 11.29 16.28
CA LEU A 283 7.23 12.70 15.93
C LEU A 283 7.16 13.62 17.16
N PRO A 284 8.25 14.29 17.54
CA PRO A 284 8.23 15.30 18.60
C PRO A 284 7.64 16.62 18.06
N LEU A 285 6.31 16.68 17.94
CA LEU A 285 5.58 17.84 17.43
C LEU A 285 5.51 18.97 18.47
N LYS A 286 5.70 20.22 18.03
CA LYS A 286 5.47 21.39 18.88
C LYS A 286 3.98 21.66 19.00
N ALA A 287 3.51 21.99 20.21
CA ALA A 287 2.08 22.18 20.47
C ALA A 287 1.43 23.33 19.68
N ASP A 288 2.22 24.34 19.28
CA ASP A 288 1.78 25.51 18.55
C ASP A 288 1.98 25.41 17.03
N SER A 289 2.62 24.35 16.54
CA SER A 289 2.79 24.09 15.11
C SER A 289 1.48 23.72 14.42
N ALA A 290 1.47 23.77 13.09
CA ALA A 290 0.32 23.34 12.29
C ALA A 290 -0.02 21.86 12.56
N TRP A 291 0.98 20.99 12.56
CA TRP A 291 0.82 19.56 12.85
C TRP A 291 0.36 19.32 14.29
N GLY A 292 0.96 19.98 15.29
CA GLY A 292 0.57 19.86 16.69
C GLY A 292 -0.88 20.31 16.93
N LYS A 293 -1.31 21.40 16.28
CA LYS A 293 -2.71 21.85 16.31
C LYS A 293 -3.67 20.85 15.66
N ALA A 294 -3.31 20.27 14.51
CA ALA A 294 -4.13 19.27 13.83
C ALA A 294 -4.32 18.01 14.69
N VAL A 295 -3.23 17.50 15.30
CA VAL A 295 -3.26 16.35 16.22
C VAL A 295 -4.12 16.65 17.45
N ARG A 296 -3.97 17.83 18.06
CA ARG A 296 -4.80 18.25 19.20
C ARG A 296 -6.28 18.32 18.84
N GLN A 297 -6.61 18.83 17.66
CA GLN A 297 -7.99 18.90 17.19
C GLN A 297 -8.59 17.51 16.95
N ALA A 298 -7.83 16.60 16.33
CA ALA A 298 -8.27 15.21 16.14
C ALA A 298 -8.50 14.50 17.49
N ARG A 299 -7.57 14.64 18.45
CA ARG A 299 -7.74 14.12 19.82
C ARG A 299 -9.02 14.62 20.48
N LEU A 300 -9.28 15.92 20.39
CA LEU A 300 -10.47 16.52 20.97
C LEU A 300 -11.75 15.94 20.36
N LYS A 301 -11.81 15.79 19.03
CA LYS A 301 -12.97 15.21 18.34
C LYS A 301 -13.23 13.77 18.77
N VAL A 302 -12.19 12.93 18.80
CA VAL A 302 -12.31 11.52 19.23
C VAL A 302 -12.75 11.44 20.69
N ALA A 303 -12.15 12.23 21.58
CA ALA A 303 -12.50 12.22 23.00
C ALA A 303 -13.95 12.67 23.26
N LEU A 304 -14.40 13.74 22.59
CA LEU A 304 -15.78 14.22 22.70
C LEU A 304 -16.78 13.19 22.17
N SER A 305 -16.51 12.61 20.99
CA SER A 305 -17.35 11.54 20.43
C SER A 305 -17.49 10.36 21.38
N LEU A 306 -16.37 9.85 21.93
CA LEU A 306 -16.40 8.76 22.90
C LEU A 306 -17.20 9.12 24.17
N SER A 307 -17.00 10.33 24.72
CA SER A 307 -17.71 10.77 25.92
C SER A 307 -19.23 10.85 25.70
N GLU A 308 -19.66 11.39 24.56
CA GLU A 308 -21.07 11.45 24.17
C GLU A 308 -21.66 10.05 24.01
N ARG A 309 -20.93 9.14 23.35
CA ARG A 309 -21.38 7.77 23.11
C ARG A 309 -21.44 6.93 24.38
N PHE A 310 -20.47 7.04 25.28
CA PHE A 310 -20.55 6.37 26.60
C PHE A 310 -21.76 6.85 27.40
N SER A 311 -22.00 8.17 27.42
CA SER A 311 -23.16 8.75 28.11
C SER A 311 -24.50 8.34 27.47
N ALA A 312 -24.52 8.09 26.15
CA ALA A 312 -25.70 7.59 25.45
C ALA A 312 -25.92 6.09 25.68
N ALA A 313 -24.85 5.30 25.69
CA ALA A 313 -24.89 3.87 25.98
C ALA A 313 -25.41 3.60 27.40
N GLU A 314 -24.93 4.34 28.41
CA GLU A 314 -25.42 4.24 29.78
C GLU A 314 -26.94 4.47 29.86
N ARG A 315 -27.44 5.53 29.21
CA ARG A 315 -28.88 5.83 29.13
C ARG A 315 -29.67 4.75 28.39
N ALA A 316 -29.11 4.17 27.33
CA ALA A 316 -29.75 3.10 26.57
C ALA A 316 -29.84 1.80 27.38
N VAL A 317 -28.78 1.47 28.14
CA VAL A 317 -28.77 0.33 29.06
C VAL A 317 -29.84 0.52 30.15
N ASP A 318 -29.87 1.69 30.79
CA ASP A 318 -30.90 2.03 31.80
C ASP A 318 -32.33 1.91 31.27
N ALA A 319 -32.55 2.27 29.99
CA ALA A 319 -33.87 2.19 29.37
C ALA A 319 -34.34 0.76 29.07
N VAL A 320 -33.41 -0.19 28.92
CA VAL A 320 -33.70 -1.59 28.54
C VAL A 320 -33.63 -2.53 29.73
N LEU A 321 -32.96 -2.14 30.82
CA LEU A 321 -32.94 -2.92 32.06
C LEU A 321 -34.37 -3.11 32.60
N PRO A 322 -34.78 -4.36 32.92
CA PRO A 322 -36.08 -4.60 33.54
C PRO A 322 -36.09 -3.92 34.93
N VAL A 323 -37.08 -3.06 35.16
CA VAL A 323 -37.26 -2.36 36.44
C VAL A 323 -38.57 -2.82 37.08
N GLU A 324 -38.49 -3.46 38.25
CA GLU A 324 -39.67 -3.75 39.07
C GLU A 324 -40.02 -2.53 39.92
N ARG A 325 -41.31 -2.18 39.96
CA ARG A 325 -41.82 -1.12 40.85
C ARG A 325 -42.03 -1.70 42.25
N THR A 326 -41.09 -1.46 43.15
CA THR A 326 -41.24 -1.81 44.56
C THR A 326 -41.96 -0.70 45.34
N ALA A 327 -42.88 -1.09 46.22
CA ALA A 327 -43.58 -0.16 47.09
C ALA A 327 -42.68 0.23 48.27
N LEU A 328 -42.51 1.54 48.50
CA LEU A 328 -41.73 2.07 49.62
C LEU A 328 -42.61 2.23 50.86
N VAL A 329 -43.66 3.06 50.78
CA VAL A 329 -44.70 3.29 51.81
C VAL A 329 -45.96 3.84 51.14
N GLY A 330 -47.15 3.33 51.49
CA GLY A 330 -48.43 3.84 50.96
C GLY A 330 -48.57 3.63 49.45
N ARG A 331 -48.98 4.66 48.70
CA ARG A 331 -49.06 4.62 47.21
C ARG A 331 -47.74 4.98 46.51
N MET A 332 -46.65 5.20 47.25
CA MET A 332 -45.36 5.54 46.66
C MET A 332 -44.62 4.28 46.21
N THR A 333 -44.38 4.18 44.90
CA THR A 333 -43.54 3.15 44.28
C THR A 333 -42.24 3.77 43.78
N ARG A 334 -41.12 3.05 43.89
CA ARG A 334 -39.85 3.41 43.27
C ARG A 334 -39.47 2.33 42.24
N PRO A 335 -38.98 2.71 41.05
CA PRO A 335 -38.34 1.75 40.14
C PRO A 335 -37.04 1.23 40.77
N THR A 336 -36.93 -0.08 40.87
CA THR A 336 -35.74 -0.82 41.35
C THR A 336 -35.32 -1.80 40.26
N PRO A 337 -34.02 -1.87 39.93
CA PRO A 337 -33.51 -2.86 38.98
C PRO A 337 -33.68 -4.29 39.50
#